data_AF-A0A2E8HNN4-F1
#
_entry.id   AF-A0A2E8HNN4-F1
#
_cell.length_a   1.000
_cell.length_b   1.000
_cell.length_c   1.000
_cell.angle_alpha   90.00
_cell.angle_beta   90.00
_cell.angle_gamma   90.00
#
_symmetry.space_group_name_H-M   'P 1'
#
loop_
_entity.id
_entity.type
_entity.pdbx_description
1 polymer ?
#
loop_
_entity_poly.entity_id
_entity_poly.type
_entity_poly.pdbx_seq_one_letter_code
_entity_poly.pdbx_strand_id
1 'polypeptide(L)'
;IGWAIEDHLQKIGMMSKIEIPEHQQKIMDEKRADFEQANSAEEEASDFPPNAELCKKCSHKAVILMDGCMTCLNCGDSKCG
;
A
#
# COMPACT_ATOMS: atom_id res chain seq x y z
N ILE A 1 -5.63 -22.08 -15.38
CA ILE A 1 -6.18 -23.33 -14.82
C ILE A 1 -5.15 -24.14 -14.02
N GLY A 2 -3.87 -24.21 -14.46
CA GLY A 2 -2.79 -24.92 -13.73
C GLY A 2 -2.46 -24.39 -12.34
N TRP A 3 -2.46 -23.06 -12.14
CA TRP A 3 -2.19 -22.44 -10.83
C TRP A 3 -3.15 -22.90 -9.72
N ALA A 4 -4.42 -23.11 -10.05
CA ALA A 4 -5.42 -23.58 -9.09
C ALA A 4 -5.20 -25.05 -8.69
N ILE A 5 -4.65 -25.87 -9.60
CA ILE A 5 -4.30 -27.26 -9.31
C ILE A 5 -3.04 -27.30 -8.44
N GLU A 6 -2.02 -26.50 -8.75
CA GLU A 6 -0.79 -26.41 -7.95
C GLU A 6 -1.07 -25.91 -6.53
N ASP A 7 -1.87 -24.85 -6.37
CA ASP A 7 -2.28 -24.33 -5.07
C ASP A 7 -3.05 -25.37 -4.25
N HIS A 8 -3.98 -26.08 -4.89
CA HIS A 8 -4.74 -27.13 -4.23
C HIS A 8 -3.84 -28.31 -3.79
N LEU A 9 -2.95 -28.77 -4.67
CA LEU A 9 -1.99 -29.85 -4.38
C LEU A 9 -1.00 -29.49 -3.25
N GLN A 10 -0.58 -28.22 -3.16
CA GLN A 10 0.22 -27.72 -2.04
C GLN A 10 -0.58 -27.63 -0.74
N LYS A 11 -1.85 -27.21 -0.80
CA LYS A 11 -2.73 -27.10 0.39
C LYS A 11 -3.07 -28.46 1.01
N ILE A 12 -3.29 -29.49 0.18
CA ILE A 12 -3.56 -30.86 0.65
C ILE A 12 -2.29 -31.63 1.01
N GLY A 13 -1.10 -31.01 0.90
CA GLY A 13 0.18 -31.61 1.28
C GLY A 13 0.71 -32.66 0.30
N MET A 14 0.16 -32.78 -0.90
CA MET A 14 0.67 -33.68 -1.96
C MET A 14 1.87 -33.09 -2.71
N MET A 15 2.16 -31.80 -2.53
CA MET A 15 3.27 -31.11 -3.17
C MET A 15 3.97 -30.20 -2.18
N SER A 16 5.31 -30.26 -2.09
CA SER A 16 6.10 -29.36 -1.25
C SER A 16 5.95 -27.93 -1.75
N LYS A 17 5.73 -26.98 -0.83
CA LYS A 17 5.83 -25.57 -1.17
C LYS A 17 7.24 -25.30 -1.69
N ILE A 18 7.32 -24.54 -2.78
CA ILE A 18 8.59 -24.05 -3.29
C ILE A 18 9.10 -23.07 -2.24
N GLU A 19 10.09 -23.51 -1.45
CA GLU A 19 10.75 -22.64 -0.49
C GLU A 19 11.51 -21.56 -1.25
N ILE A 20 11.37 -20.32 -0.80
CA ILE A 20 12.14 -19.21 -1.36
C ILE A 20 13.59 -19.47 -0.96
N PRO A 21 14.52 -19.63 -1.92
CA PRO A 21 15.91 -19.89 -1.61
C PRO A 21 16.50 -18.70 -0.83
N GLU A 22 17.40 -18.97 0.11
CA GLU A 22 17.93 -18.02 1.10
C GLU A 22 18.47 -16.72 0.47
N HIS A 23 19.02 -16.80 -0.74
CA HIS A 23 19.47 -15.66 -1.53
C HIS A 23 18.34 -14.71 -1.95
N GLN A 24 17.19 -15.23 -2.38
CA GLN A 24 16.03 -14.42 -2.74
C GLN A 24 15.39 -13.77 -1.53
N GLN A 25 15.38 -14.46 -0.38
CA GLN A 25 14.83 -13.91 0.85
C GLN A 25 15.65 -12.70 1.33
N LYS A 26 16.98 -12.78 1.27
CA LYS A 26 17.87 -11.63 1.55
C LYS A 26 17.58 -10.43 0.66
N ILE A 27 17.36 -10.64 -0.64
CA ILE A 27 17.02 -9.56 -1.57
C ILE A 27 15.65 -8.93 -1.24
N MET A 28 14.68 -9.74 -0.82
CA MET A 28 13.35 -9.25 -0.44
C MET A 28 13.39 -8.46 0.86
N ASP A 29 14.20 -8.89 1.82
CA ASP A 29 14.39 -8.19 3.10
C ASP A 29 15.14 -6.87 2.90
N GLU A 30 16.19 -6.85 2.06
CA GLU A 30 16.92 -5.63 1.68
C GLU A 30 15.99 -4.63 0.98
N LYS A 31 15.21 -5.07 -0.01
CA LYS A 31 14.22 -4.20 -0.69
C LYS A 31 13.10 -3.73 0.23
N ARG A 32 12.68 -4.53 1.20
CA ARG A 32 11.69 -4.11 2.20
C ARG A 32 12.27 -3.00 3.07
N ALA A 33 13.52 -3.13 3.53
CA ALA A 33 14.20 -2.11 4.31
C ALA A 33 14.38 -0.81 3.49
N ASP A 34 14.75 -0.89 2.22
CA ASP A 34 14.85 0.28 1.33
C ASP A 34 13.49 0.97 1.15
N PHE A 35 12.42 0.20 0.96
CA PHE A 35 11.07 0.74 0.82
C PHE A 35 10.59 1.41 2.11
N GLU A 36 10.80 0.78 3.26
CA GLU A 36 10.48 1.36 4.56
C GLU A 36 11.30 2.63 4.83
N GLN A 37 12.58 2.65 4.49
CA GLN A 37 13.42 3.84 4.62
C GLN A 37 12.96 4.96 3.67
N ALA A 38 12.60 4.66 2.43
CA ALA A 38 12.07 5.64 1.49
C ALA A 38 10.68 6.16 1.89
N ASN A 39 9.81 5.32 2.47
CA ASN A 39 8.47 5.74 2.93
C ASN A 39 8.48 6.42 4.30
N SER A 40 9.46 6.14 5.16
CA SER A 40 9.58 6.78 6.48
C SER A 40 9.84 8.28 6.40
N ALA A 41 10.29 8.79 5.25
CA ALA A 41 10.46 10.22 4.99
C ALA A 41 9.16 10.92 4.53
N GLU A 42 8.08 10.20 4.22
CA GLU A 42 6.78 10.81 3.86
C GLU A 42 5.84 11.00 5.07
N GLU A 43 6.27 10.58 6.26
CA GLU A 43 5.72 11.03 7.54
C GLU A 43 6.29 12.40 7.93
N GLU A 44 6.54 13.28 6.95
CA GLU A 44 6.63 14.70 7.26
C GLU A 44 5.29 15.09 7.89
N ALA A 45 5.37 15.60 9.10
CA ALA A 45 4.30 16.12 9.93
C ALA A 45 3.41 17.12 9.16
N SER A 46 2.59 16.60 8.27
CA SER A 46 1.53 17.35 7.63
C SER A 46 0.37 17.35 8.61
N ASP A 47 -0.27 18.50 8.80
CA ASP A 47 -1.47 18.68 9.64
C ASP A 47 -2.69 17.86 9.14
N PHE A 48 -2.47 16.90 8.24
CA PHE A 48 -3.46 16.09 7.56
C PHE A 48 -3.22 14.61 7.86
N PRO A 49 -4.30 13.81 8.01
CA PRO A 49 -4.15 12.42 8.45
C PRO A 49 -3.45 11.56 7.38
N PRO A 50 -2.77 10.47 7.77
CA PRO A 50 -1.94 9.66 6.87
C PRO A 50 -2.73 8.94 5.76
N ASN A 51 -4.06 8.83 5.91
CA ASN A 51 -4.95 8.31 4.88
C ASN A 51 -5.42 9.39 3.88
N ALA A 52 -4.85 10.60 3.91
CA ALA A 52 -5.23 11.67 3.01
C ALA A 52 -4.67 11.46 1.60
N GLU A 53 -5.54 11.55 0.60
CA GLU A 53 -5.16 11.49 -0.81
C GLU A 53 -4.72 12.87 -1.33
N LEU A 54 -3.95 12.85 -2.43
CA LEU A 54 -3.50 14.06 -3.12
C LEU A 54 -4.68 14.82 -3.74
N CYS A 55 -4.89 16.08 -3.34
CA CYS A 55 -5.88 16.96 -3.93
C CYS A 55 -5.45 17.40 -5.32
N LYS A 56 -6.31 17.20 -6.33
CA LYS A 56 -6.03 17.63 -7.72
C LYS A 56 -6.11 19.15 -7.95
N LYS A 57 -6.69 19.91 -7.01
CA LYS A 57 -6.79 21.38 -7.12
C LYS A 57 -5.60 22.11 -6.52
N CYS A 58 -5.19 21.74 -5.30
CA CYS A 58 -4.11 22.42 -4.58
C CYS A 58 -2.84 21.60 -4.47
N SER A 59 -2.79 20.39 -5.07
CA SER A 59 -1.63 19.48 -5.09
C SER A 59 -1.06 19.15 -3.70
N HIS A 60 -1.92 19.12 -2.67
CA HIS A 60 -1.54 18.78 -1.30
C HIS A 60 -2.24 17.50 -0.85
N LYS A 61 -1.57 16.63 -0.07
CA LYS A 61 -2.13 15.38 0.49
C LYS A 61 -3.08 15.72 1.64
N ALA A 62 -4.31 16.13 1.31
CA ALA A 62 -5.29 16.64 2.28
C ALA A 62 -6.74 16.23 1.98
N VAL A 63 -6.97 15.32 1.03
CA VAL A 63 -8.33 14.85 0.71
C VAL A 63 -8.68 13.68 1.61
N ILE A 64 -9.78 13.80 2.34
CA ILE A 64 -10.31 12.74 3.21
C ILE A 64 -11.79 12.50 2.94
N LEU A 65 -12.27 11.30 3.27
CA LEU A 65 -13.69 10.99 3.27
C LEU A 65 -14.28 11.40 4.63
N MET A 66 -14.90 12.58 4.69
CA MET A 66 -15.73 12.98 5.83
C MET A 66 -17.20 12.96 5.42
N ASP A 67 -18.03 12.30 6.23
CA ASP A 67 -19.49 12.26 6.06
C ASP A 67 -19.97 11.77 4.68
N GLY A 68 -19.22 10.83 4.08
CA GLY A 68 -19.54 10.24 2.78
C GLY A 68 -19.12 11.09 1.58
N CYS A 69 -18.35 12.15 1.78
CA CYS A 69 -17.87 13.02 0.72
C CYS A 69 -16.35 13.22 0.77
N MET A 70 -15.70 13.14 -0.40
CA MET A 70 -14.26 13.40 -0.54
C MET A 70 -14.02 14.90 -0.47
N THR A 71 -13.45 15.36 0.65
CA THR A 71 -13.23 16.79 0.94
C THR A 71 -11.75 17.06 1.19
N CYS A 72 -11.22 18.10 0.55
CA CYS A 72 -9.87 18.60 0.77
C CYS A 72 -9.84 19.57 1.95
N LEU A 73 -9.12 19.22 3.02
CA LEU A 73 -8.95 20.08 4.20
C LEU A 73 -8.09 21.32 3.94
N ASN A 74 -7.29 21.33 2.88
CA ASN A 74 -6.41 22.46 2.56
C ASN A 74 -7.09 23.54 1.68
N CYS A 75 -8.02 23.16 0.79
CA CYS A 75 -8.66 24.11 -0.13
C CYS A 75 -10.19 24.07 -0.15
N GLY A 76 -10.81 23.21 0.67
CA GLY A 76 -12.27 23.08 0.77
C GLY A 76 -12.94 22.42 -0.43
N ASP A 77 -12.19 21.87 -1.38
CA ASP A 77 -12.74 21.15 -2.53
C ASP A 77 -13.47 19.89 -2.07
N SER A 78 -14.77 19.81 -2.32
CA SER A 78 -15.60 18.65 -1.98
C SER A 78 -16.25 18.08 -3.25
N LYS A 79 -16.19 16.76 -3.41
CA LYS A 79 -16.83 16.04 -4.53
C LYS A 79 -18.18 15.45 -4.14
N CYS A 80 -18.97 16.21 -3.38
CA CYS A 80 -20.36 15.86 -3.14
C CYS A 80 -21.11 16.36 -4.37
N GLY A 81 -21.88 15.48 -5.03
CA GLY A 81 -22.54 15.76 -6.31
C GLY A 81 -23.47 16.97 -6.29
#